data_AF-A0A846N4S1-F1
#
_entry.id   AF-A0A846N4S1-F1
#
_cell.length_a   1.000
_cell.length_b   1.000
_cell.length_c   1.000
_cell.angle_alpha   90.00
_cell.angle_beta   90.00
_cell.angle_gamma   90.00
#
_symmetry.space_group_name_H-M   'P 1'
#
loop_
_entity.id
_entity.type
_entity.pdbx_description
1 polymer ?
#
loop_
_entity_poly.entity_id
_entity_poly.type
_entity_poly.pdbx_seq_one_letter_code
_entity_poly.pdbx_strand_id
1 'polypeptide(L)'
;MAYSNLQIFTVELIGTFILVVFATGSIVYDAEFFDGNLGIPFAAVAPFIALIIGVYSFGKISLAHFNPAVTIGYYITGHITKIQILYYFAAEIIGALLGSLFVLKIIGEKANLGANAPNYDFSIFFIFPVEVLASAMLMGVIFYVVYTKGLRGFSG
;
A
#
# COMPACT_ATOMS: atom_id res chain seq x y z
N MET A 1 -13.57 -6.64 19.91
CA MET A 1 -14.15 -5.29 20.05
C MET A 1 -14.35 -4.76 18.63
N ALA A 2 -15.53 -4.26 18.27
CA ALA A 2 -15.73 -3.64 16.96
C ALA A 2 -15.19 -2.21 17.00
N TYR A 3 -14.28 -1.86 16.10
CA TYR A 3 -13.73 -0.51 16.00
C TYR A 3 -14.66 0.41 15.20
N SER A 4 -14.65 1.70 15.52
CA SER A 4 -15.48 2.69 14.82
C SER A 4 -14.91 3.03 13.43
N ASN A 5 -15.78 3.48 12.52
CA ASN A 5 -15.36 3.92 11.18
C ASN A 5 -14.33 5.06 11.23
N LEU A 6 -14.39 5.93 12.25
CA LEU A 6 -13.39 6.98 12.45
C LEU A 6 -12.03 6.40 12.83
N GLN A 7 -12.00 5.39 13.70
CA GLN A 7 -10.74 4.71 14.04
C GLN A 7 -10.12 4.03 12.83
N ILE A 8 -10.93 3.31 12.05
CA ILE A 8 -10.52 2.68 10.79
C ILE A 8 -9.95 3.73 9.84
N PHE A 9 -10.70 4.81 9.58
CA PHE A 9 -10.28 5.89 8.70
C PHE A 9 -8.92 6.47 9.11
N THR A 10 -8.75 6.78 10.40
CA THR A 10 -7.51 7.39 10.89
C THR A 10 -6.30 6.48 10.69
N VAL A 11 -6.41 5.20 11.00
CA VAL A 11 -5.26 4.29 10.88
C VAL A 11 -4.97 3.91 9.43
N GLU A 12 -5.98 3.83 8.57
CA GLU A 12 -5.81 3.64 7.13
C GLU A 12 -5.13 4.83 6.47
N LEU A 13 -5.50 6.06 6.89
CA LEU A 13 -4.86 7.29 6.42
C LEU A 13 -3.39 7.32 6.81
N ILE A 14 -3.08 7.07 8.09
CA ILE A 14 -1.70 7.07 8.60
C ILE A 14 -0.88 5.95 7.94
N GLY A 15 -1.43 4.74 7.85
CA GLY A 15 -0.74 3.60 7.24
C GLY A 15 -0.47 3.82 5.76
N THR A 16 -1.44 4.34 4.99
CA THR A 16 -1.23 4.64 3.57
C THR A 16 -0.25 5.78 3.37
N PHE A 17 -0.29 6.81 4.22
CA PHE A 17 0.72 7.87 4.24
C PHE A 17 2.13 7.31 4.41
N ILE A 18 2.35 6.49 5.44
CA ILE A 18 3.66 5.88 5.71
C ILE A 18 4.08 4.98 4.55
N LEU A 19 3.15 4.16 4.03
CA LEU A 19 3.43 3.26 2.92
C LEU A 19 3.88 4.03 1.67
N VAL A 20 3.20 5.13 1.31
CA VAL A 20 3.59 5.96 0.16
C VAL A 20 4.93 6.65 0.39
N VAL A 21 5.17 7.20 1.59
CA VAL A 21 6.47 7.82 1.91
C VAL A 21 7.63 6.84 1.76
N PHE A 22 7.46 5.58 2.14
CA PHE A 22 8.51 4.57 1.97
C PHE A 22 8.57 4.01 0.54
N ALA A 23 7.42 3.78 -0.09
CA ALA A 23 7.34 3.24 -1.44
C ALA A 23 7.93 4.21 -2.46
N THR A 24 7.29 5.36 -2.63
CA THR A 24 7.71 6.31 -3.66
C THR A 24 8.89 7.15 -3.17
N GLY A 25 8.92 7.48 -1.88
CA GLY A 25 10.04 8.24 -1.31
C GLY A 25 11.37 7.50 -1.33
N SER A 26 11.41 6.17 -1.29
CA SER A 26 12.68 5.43 -1.49
C SER A 26 13.25 5.62 -2.90
N ILE A 27 12.40 5.61 -3.93
CA ILE A 27 12.79 5.87 -5.32
C ILE A 27 13.30 7.30 -5.48
N VAL A 28 12.56 8.26 -4.94
CA VAL A 28 12.95 9.69 -4.99
C VAL A 28 14.25 9.91 -4.22
N TYR A 29 14.38 9.35 -3.01
CA TYR A 29 15.57 9.49 -2.17
C TYR A 29 16.83 8.92 -2.83
N ASP A 30 16.73 7.74 -3.47
CA ASP A 30 17.83 7.17 -4.24
C ASP A 30 18.24 8.05 -5.42
N ALA A 31 17.27 8.59 -6.16
CA ALA A 31 17.53 9.50 -7.27
C ALA A 31 18.10 10.87 -6.83
N GLU A 32 17.70 11.37 -5.66
CA GLU A 32 18.15 12.66 -5.11
C GLU A 32 19.56 12.60 -4.56
N PHE A 33 19.88 11.56 -3.76
CA PHE A 33 21.07 11.55 -2.92
C PHE A 33 22.10 10.47 -3.28
N PHE A 34 21.71 9.47 -4.08
CA PHE A 34 22.56 8.31 -4.39
C PHE A 34 22.70 8.07 -5.90
N ASP A 35 22.19 8.96 -6.75
CA ASP A 35 22.20 8.85 -8.21
C ASP A 35 21.65 7.50 -8.74
N GLY A 36 20.70 6.90 -8.02
CA GLY A 36 20.10 5.61 -8.38
C GLY A 36 20.93 4.37 -8.05
N ASN A 37 22.01 4.51 -7.26
CA ASN A 37 22.91 3.40 -6.94
C ASN A 37 22.31 2.38 -5.97
N LEU A 38 21.26 2.72 -5.20
CA LEU A 38 20.59 1.75 -4.32
C LEU A 38 19.65 0.83 -5.11
N GLY A 39 18.95 1.38 -6.11
CA GLY A 39 18.18 0.68 -7.12
C GLY A 39 17.00 -0.14 -6.60
N ILE A 40 16.61 -1.15 -7.38
CA ILE A 40 15.43 -2.00 -7.13
C ILE A 40 15.40 -2.62 -5.72
N PRO A 41 16.52 -3.14 -5.16
CA PRO A 41 16.50 -3.70 -3.81
C PRO A 41 16.00 -2.72 -2.74
N PHE A 42 16.40 -1.45 -2.81
CA PHE A 42 15.95 -0.44 -1.86
C PHE A 42 14.47 -0.09 -2.07
N ALA A 43 14.06 0.09 -3.31
CA ALA A 43 12.67 0.34 -3.69
C ALA A 43 11.72 -0.81 -3.32
N ALA A 44 12.22 -2.05 -3.19
CA ALA A 44 11.43 -3.20 -2.74
C ALA A 44 11.40 -3.33 -1.20
N VAL A 45 12.54 -3.15 -0.52
CA VAL A 45 12.66 -3.38 0.93
C VAL A 45 12.01 -2.25 1.74
N ALA A 46 12.13 -0.99 1.31
CA ALA A 46 11.56 0.14 2.04
C ALA A 46 10.03 0.04 2.23
N PRO A 47 9.21 -0.11 1.17
CA PRO A 47 7.77 -0.28 1.34
C PRO A 47 7.39 -1.58 2.07
N PHE A 48 8.18 -2.65 1.92
CA PHE A 48 7.95 -3.90 2.65
C PHE A 48 8.08 -3.70 4.17
N ILE A 49 9.09 -2.96 4.64
CA ILE A 49 9.25 -2.63 6.06
C ILE A 49 8.08 -1.76 6.54
N ALA A 50 7.70 -0.74 5.78
CA ALA A 50 6.55 0.11 6.11
C ALA A 50 5.25 -0.69 6.21
N LEU A 51 5.01 -1.61 5.26
CA LEU A 51 3.85 -2.49 5.27
C LEU A 51 3.84 -3.38 6.51
N ILE A 52 4.96 -4.02 6.85
CA ILE A 52 5.07 -4.84 8.08
C ILE A 52 4.70 -4.01 9.31
N ILE A 53 5.34 -2.84 9.47
CA ILE A 53 5.07 -1.96 10.61
C ILE A 53 3.58 -1.60 10.66
N GLY A 54 2.99 -1.23 9.53
CA GLY A 54 1.57 -0.90 9.42
C GLY A 54 0.64 -2.06 9.80
N VAL A 55 0.89 -3.27 9.29
CA VAL A 55 0.09 -4.47 9.60
C VAL A 55 0.16 -4.80 11.08
N TYR A 56 1.35 -4.82 11.69
CA TYR A 56 1.49 -5.11 13.13
C TYR A 56 0.92 -4.01 14.03
N SER A 57 0.94 -2.75 13.58
CA SER A 57 0.45 -1.61 14.38
C SER A 57 -1.06 -1.43 14.27
N PHE A 58 -1.62 -1.59 13.07
CA PHE A 58 -2.99 -1.15 12.74
C PHE A 58 -3.89 -2.29 12.25
N GLY A 59 -3.35 -3.47 11.99
CA GLY A 59 -4.09 -4.64 11.51
C GLY A 59 -5.30 -4.96 12.38
N LYS A 60 -5.12 -5.00 13.70
CA LYS A 60 -6.23 -5.30 14.63
C LYS A 60 -7.41 -4.32 14.53
N ILE A 61 -7.17 -3.09 14.06
CA ILE A 61 -8.15 -2.00 14.01
C ILE A 61 -8.86 -1.97 12.65
N SER A 62 -8.10 -2.08 11.57
CA SER A 62 -8.55 -1.81 10.18
C SER A 62 -8.26 -2.96 9.21
N LEU A 63 -7.69 -4.06 9.67
CA LEU A 63 -7.13 -5.11 8.83
C LEU A 63 -5.96 -4.62 7.94
N ALA A 64 -5.53 -3.36 8.10
CA ALA A 64 -4.36 -2.75 7.47
C ALA A 64 -4.36 -2.91 5.94
N HIS A 65 -5.40 -2.39 5.29
CA HIS A 65 -5.55 -2.51 3.84
C HIS A 65 -4.53 -1.63 3.11
N PHE A 66 -4.49 -0.33 3.45
CA PHE A 66 -3.64 0.70 2.86
C PHE A 66 -3.63 0.71 1.32
N ASN A 67 -4.68 0.15 0.71
CA ASN A 67 -4.71 -0.18 -0.70
C ASN A 67 -6.17 -0.46 -1.14
N PRO A 68 -6.72 0.35 -2.07
CA PRO A 68 -8.07 0.16 -2.57
C PRO A 68 -8.36 -1.23 -3.14
N ALA A 69 -7.39 -1.87 -3.79
CA ALA A 69 -7.56 -3.23 -4.32
C ALA A 69 -7.70 -4.28 -3.20
N VAL A 70 -6.96 -4.10 -2.10
CA VAL A 70 -7.10 -4.94 -0.90
C VAL A 70 -8.45 -4.70 -0.24
N THR A 71 -8.86 -3.44 -0.11
CA THR A 71 -10.20 -3.07 0.38
C THR A 71 -11.33 -3.73 -0.43
N ILE A 72 -11.22 -3.75 -1.76
CA ILE A 72 -12.19 -4.45 -2.62
C ILE A 72 -12.15 -5.96 -2.36
N GLY A 73 -10.97 -6.56 -2.22
CA GLY A 73 -10.83 -7.98 -1.91
C GLY A 73 -11.52 -8.36 -0.60
N TYR A 74 -11.33 -7.57 0.46
CA TYR A 74 -11.97 -7.79 1.75
C TYR A 74 -13.48 -7.54 1.71
N TYR A 75 -13.95 -6.63 0.87
CA TYR A 75 -15.38 -6.46 0.62
C TYR A 75 -16.01 -7.68 -0.07
N ILE A 76 -15.40 -8.17 -1.16
CA ILE A 76 -15.88 -9.32 -1.92
C ILE A 76 -15.94 -10.59 -1.05
N THR A 77 -14.98 -10.74 -0.14
CA THR A 77 -14.90 -11.88 0.79
C THR A 77 -15.73 -11.71 2.07
N GLY A 78 -16.46 -10.58 2.22
CA GLY A 78 -17.39 -10.35 3.32
C GLY A 78 -16.75 -9.93 4.65
N HIS A 79 -15.49 -9.50 4.65
CA HIS A 79 -14.80 -9.04 5.86
C HIS A 79 -15.13 -7.59 6.24
N ILE A 80 -15.55 -6.76 5.27
CA ILE A 80 -15.99 -5.38 5.50
C ILE A 80 -17.36 -5.11 4.87
N THR A 81 -18.07 -4.13 5.42
CA THR A 81 -19.37 -3.69 4.92
C THR A 81 -19.24 -2.71 3.75
N LYS A 82 -20.30 -2.56 2.95
CA LYS A 82 -20.35 -1.61 1.84
C LYS A 82 -20.09 -0.16 2.28
N ILE A 83 -20.56 0.23 3.47
CA ILE A 83 -20.35 1.58 4.02
C ILE A 83 -18.88 1.78 4.38
N GLN A 84 -18.23 0.76 4.95
CA GLN A 84 -16.82 0.83 5.32
C GLN A 84 -15.92 1.11 4.12
N ILE A 85 -16.21 0.56 2.93
CA ILE A 85 -15.43 0.83 1.70
C ILE A 85 -15.19 2.32 1.48
N LEU A 86 -16.21 3.16 1.70
CA LEU A 86 -16.09 4.60 1.49
C LEU A 86 -15.09 5.23 2.47
N TYR A 87 -15.03 4.76 3.70
CA TYR A 87 -14.06 5.22 4.69
C TYR A 87 -12.65 4.75 4.36
N TYR A 88 -12.47 3.48 3.95
CA TYR A 88 -11.17 2.97 3.50
C TYR A 88 -10.67 3.76 2.30
N PHE A 89 -11.45 3.89 1.23
CA PHE A 89 -11.03 4.60 0.03
C PHE A 89 -10.70 6.07 0.30
N ALA A 90 -11.53 6.77 1.10
CA ALA A 90 -11.25 8.15 1.45
C ALA A 90 -9.94 8.26 2.25
N ALA A 91 -9.73 7.39 3.24
CA ALA A 91 -8.51 7.36 4.04
C ALA A 91 -7.26 7.05 3.20
N GLU A 92 -7.33 6.01 2.36
CA GLU A 92 -6.24 5.57 1.48
C GLU A 92 -5.87 6.66 0.47
N ILE A 93 -6.85 7.27 -0.20
CA ILE A 93 -6.60 8.35 -1.18
C ILE A 93 -6.00 9.58 -0.49
N ILE A 94 -6.56 10.01 0.64
CA ILE A 94 -6.05 11.18 1.37
C ILE A 94 -4.64 10.88 1.92
N GLY A 95 -4.42 9.71 2.51
CA GLY A 95 -3.12 9.28 3.00
C GLY A 95 -2.06 9.25 1.89
N ALA A 96 -2.40 8.69 0.73
CA ALA A 96 -1.51 8.66 -0.42
C ALA A 96 -1.16 10.06 -0.96
N LEU A 97 -2.14 10.95 -1.05
CA LEU A 97 -1.92 12.35 -1.45
C LEU A 97 -1.00 13.07 -0.45
N LEU A 98 -1.26 12.93 0.85
CA LEU A 98 -0.42 13.53 1.89
C LEU A 98 1.00 12.94 1.88
N GLY A 99 1.15 11.63 1.64
CA GLY A 99 2.44 10.96 1.53
C GLY A 99 3.24 11.48 0.35
N SER A 100 2.60 11.58 -0.82
CA SER A 100 3.23 12.15 -2.03
C SER A 100 3.62 13.62 -1.83
N LEU A 101 2.77 14.44 -1.18
CA LEU A 101 3.10 15.82 -0.83
C LEU A 101 4.29 15.91 0.13
N PHE A 102 4.38 15.01 1.10
CA PHE A 102 5.53 14.92 2.00
C PHE A 102 6.81 14.59 1.23
N VAL A 103 6.78 13.58 0.35
CA VAL A 103 7.92 13.22 -0.51
C VAL A 103 8.36 14.43 -1.32
N LEU A 104 7.43 15.10 -2.01
CA LEU A 104 7.70 16.29 -2.82
C LEU A 104 8.36 17.42 -2.01
N LYS A 105 7.89 17.68 -0.79
CA LYS A 105 8.34 18.84 0.00
C LYS A 105 9.57 18.58 0.85
N ILE A 106 9.78 17.34 1.29
CA ILE A 106 10.79 17.00 2.29
C ILE A 106 11.94 16.18 1.69
N ILE A 107 11.67 15.33 0.69
CA ILE A 107 12.68 14.46 0.08
C ILE A 107 13.18 15.08 -1.22
N GLY A 108 12.28 15.36 -2.16
CA GLY A 108 12.63 15.91 -3.47
C GLY A 108 11.58 15.61 -4.53
N GLU A 109 11.90 15.95 -5.77
CA GLU A 109 10.98 15.89 -6.91
C GLU A 109 11.50 15.06 -8.09
N LYS A 110 12.74 14.54 -8.02
CA LYS A 110 13.29 13.64 -9.02
C LYS A 110 12.45 12.37 -9.20
N ALA A 111 12.73 11.66 -10.30
CA ALA A 111 12.06 10.40 -10.68
C ALA A 111 10.53 10.50 -10.73
N ASN A 112 9.99 11.69 -11.06
CA ASN A 112 8.55 11.95 -11.13
C ASN A 112 7.80 11.50 -9.86
N LEU A 113 8.37 11.82 -8.69
CA LEU A 113 7.86 11.43 -7.37
C LEU A 113 7.68 9.91 -7.18
N GLY A 114 8.42 9.08 -7.91
CA GLY A 114 8.33 7.63 -7.84
C GLY A 114 6.98 7.07 -8.32
N ALA A 115 6.26 7.83 -9.15
CA ALA A 115 4.99 7.38 -9.72
C ALA A 115 5.21 6.23 -10.72
N ASN A 116 4.40 5.17 -10.58
CA ASN A 116 4.42 4.05 -11.53
C ASN A 116 3.98 4.52 -12.92
N ALA A 117 4.76 4.15 -13.93
CA ALA A 117 4.44 4.39 -15.33
C ALA A 117 4.63 3.10 -16.15
N PRO A 118 3.74 2.79 -17.10
CA PRO A 118 3.94 1.69 -18.03
C PRO A 118 5.25 1.85 -18.80
N ASN A 119 5.99 0.77 -18.99
CA ASN A 119 7.03 0.74 -20.02
C ASN A 119 6.35 0.58 -21.39
N TYR A 120 6.23 1.69 -22.12
CA TYR A 120 5.53 1.76 -23.42
C TYR A 120 6.24 1.03 -24.57
N ASP A 121 7.44 0.48 -24.34
CA ASP A 121 8.06 -0.47 -25.27
C ASP A 121 7.25 -1.78 -25.37
N PHE A 122 6.42 -2.06 -24.37
CA PHE A 122 5.51 -3.20 -24.33
C PHE A 122 4.06 -2.77 -24.59
N SER A 123 3.28 -3.68 -25.18
CA SER A 123 1.85 -3.45 -25.42
C SER A 123 1.08 -3.34 -24.10
N ILE A 124 0.08 -2.45 -24.04
CA ILE A 124 -0.83 -2.34 -22.88
C ILE A 124 -1.54 -3.66 -22.56
N PHE A 125 -1.79 -4.49 -23.59
CA PHE A 125 -2.38 -5.82 -23.44
C PHE A 125 -1.45 -6.80 -22.71
N PHE A 126 -0.16 -6.50 -22.62
CA PHE A 126 0.80 -7.25 -21.82
C PHE A 126 0.97 -6.65 -20.42
N ILE A 127 1.04 -5.32 -20.32
CA ILE A 127 1.29 -4.62 -19.05
C ILE A 127 0.11 -4.76 -18.08
N PHE A 128 -1.12 -4.55 -18.55
CA PHE A 128 -2.30 -4.58 -17.68
C PHE A 128 -2.48 -5.94 -16.97
N PRO A 129 -2.37 -7.10 -17.65
CA PRO A 129 -2.41 -8.39 -16.97
C PRO A 129 -1.31 -8.61 -15.93
N VAL A 130 -0.14 -7.99 -16.09
CA VAL A 130 0.95 -8.09 -15.10
C VAL A 130 0.54 -7.42 -13.78
N GLU A 131 -0.05 -6.21 -13.83
CA GLU A 131 -0.57 -5.52 -12.65
C GLU A 131 -1.70 -6.31 -11.96
N VAL A 132 -2.61 -6.88 -12.77
CA VAL A 132 -3.69 -7.74 -12.28
C VAL A 132 -3.12 -8.99 -11.60
N LEU A 133 -2.14 -9.65 -12.22
CA LEU A 133 -1.50 -10.85 -11.68
C LEU A 133 -0.75 -10.53 -10.37
N ALA A 134 0.01 -9.44 -10.35
CA ALA A 134 0.73 -9.01 -9.14
C ALA A 134 -0.24 -8.71 -7.99
N SER A 135 -1.33 -8.00 -8.27
CA SER A 135 -2.38 -7.71 -7.29
C SER A 135 -3.09 -8.98 -6.80
N ALA A 136 -3.37 -9.92 -7.72
CA ALA A 136 -3.98 -11.20 -7.38
C ALA A 136 -3.04 -12.07 -6.53
N MET A 137 -1.74 -12.07 -6.80
CA MET A 137 -0.74 -12.76 -5.99
C MET A 137 -0.64 -12.15 -4.59
N LEU A 138 -0.62 -10.82 -4.48
CA LEU A 138 -0.66 -10.11 -3.19
C LEU A 138 -1.90 -10.54 -2.38
N MET A 139 -3.08 -10.47 -2.98
CA MET A 139 -4.33 -10.89 -2.32
C MET A 139 -4.33 -12.38 -1.97
N GLY A 140 -3.78 -13.23 -2.84
CA GLY A 140 -3.64 -14.66 -2.61
C GLY A 140 -2.80 -14.95 -1.36
N VAL A 141 -1.68 -14.25 -1.18
CA VAL A 141 -0.85 -14.37 0.02
C VAL A 141 -1.59 -13.87 1.26
N ILE A 142 -2.23 -12.70 1.19
CA ILE A 142 -2.99 -12.15 2.32
C ILE A 142 -4.07 -13.13 2.78
N PHE A 143 -4.89 -13.63 1.86
CA PHE A 143 -5.94 -14.59 2.21
C PHE A 143 -5.39 -15.93 2.67
N TYR A 144 -4.28 -16.40 2.10
CA TYR A 144 -3.63 -17.61 2.60
C TYR A 144 -3.24 -17.46 4.08
N VAL A 145 -2.67 -16.31 4.47
CA VAL A 145 -2.31 -16.02 5.87
C VAL A 145 -3.56 -15.92 6.75
N VAL A 146 -4.59 -15.19 6.32
CA VAL A 146 -5.87 -15.01 7.05
C VAL A 146 -6.60 -16.34 7.29
N TYR A 147 -6.65 -17.21 6.29
CA TYR A 147 -7.41 -18.46 6.39
C TYR A 147 -6.62 -19.62 7.01
N THR A 148 -5.28 -19.55 7.06
CA THR A 148 -4.43 -20.58 7.66
C THR A 148 -4.38 -20.45 9.18
N LYS A 149 -4.96 -21.42 9.90
CA LYS A 149 -5.10 -21.38 11.38
C LYS A 149 -3.80 -21.04 12.14
N GLY A 150 -2.64 -21.52 11.69
CA GLY A 150 -1.34 -21.24 12.33
C GLY A 150 -0.72 -19.89 12.01
N LEU A 151 -1.24 -19.19 10.98
CA LEU A 151 -0.71 -17.91 10.50
C LEU A 151 -1.62 -16.71 10.82
N ARG A 152 -2.82 -16.97 11.38
CA ARG A 152 -3.79 -15.93 11.78
C ARG A 152 -3.25 -14.90 12.76
N GLY A 153 -2.22 -15.23 13.54
CA GLY A 153 -1.55 -14.25 14.41
C GLY A 153 -0.76 -13.19 13.66
N PHE A 154 -0.52 -13.39 12.36
CA PHE A 154 0.22 -12.49 11.48
C PHE A 154 -0.69 -11.75 10.49
N SER A 155 -1.96 -12.13 10.37
CA SER A 155 -2.96 -11.29 9.70
C SER A 155 -3.40 -10.17 10.63
N GLY A 156 -3.71 -9.00 10.06
CA GLY A 156 -4.37 -7.92 10.79
C GLY A 156 -5.66 -8.36 11.46
#